data_AF-A0A2D4TVD8-F1
#
_entry.id   AF-A0A2D4TVD8-F1
#
_cell.length_a   1.000
_cell.length_b   1.000
_cell.length_c   1.000
_cell.angle_alpha   90.00
_cell.angle_beta   90.00
_cell.angle_gamma   90.00
#
_symmetry.space_group_name_H-M   'P 1'
#
loop_
_entity.id
_entity.type
_entity.pdbx_description
1 polymer ?
#
loop_
_entity_poly.entity_id
_entity_poly.type
_entity_poly.pdbx_seq_one_letter_code
_entity_poly.pdbx_strand_id
1 'polypeptide(L)'
;KNNFENGQGGALAPVLCVDKLPDEVVEFSTLVAESEKTGIDWDIAFVSAIAGRGSFAPNSDEASQPLKMMTEKIQGGMIADFLTFNKAGDLVALY
;
A
#
# COMPACT_ATOMS: atom_id res chain seq x y z
N LYS A 1 -18.75 -18.97 -4.99
CA LYS A 1 -19.34 -17.78 -5.65
C LYS A 1 -19.44 -16.63 -4.66
N ASN A 2 -20.03 -16.84 -3.47
CA ASN A 2 -20.13 -15.80 -2.41
C ASN A 2 -18.80 -15.19 -1.92
N ASN A 3 -17.65 -15.89 -1.96
CA ASN A 3 -16.40 -15.32 -1.45
C ASN A 3 -15.77 -14.27 -2.38
N PHE A 4 -15.95 -14.40 -3.70
CA PHE A 4 -15.38 -13.43 -4.67
C PHE A 4 -16.14 -12.09 -4.61
N GLU A 5 -17.46 -12.14 -4.43
CA GLU A 5 -18.32 -10.96 -4.30
C GLU A 5 -18.14 -10.24 -2.96
N ASN A 6 -17.65 -10.93 -1.93
CA ASN A 6 -17.29 -10.36 -0.62
C ASN A 6 -15.81 -9.93 -0.53
N GLY A 7 -15.05 -9.95 -1.63
CA GLY A 7 -13.62 -9.62 -1.63
C GLY A 7 -12.71 -10.64 -0.92
N GLN A 8 -13.25 -11.78 -0.48
CA GLN A 8 -12.56 -12.85 0.25
C GLN A 8 -12.02 -13.96 -0.69
N GLY A 9 -11.79 -13.62 -1.95
CA GLY A 9 -11.22 -14.51 -2.95
C GLY A 9 -11.07 -13.77 -4.27
N GLY A 10 -9.89 -13.84 -4.89
CA GLY A 10 -9.55 -13.10 -6.10
C GLY A 10 -8.04 -12.87 -6.19
N ALA A 11 -7.57 -12.36 -7.33
CA ALA A 11 -6.18 -11.94 -7.46
C ALA A 11 -6.03 -10.51 -6.92
N LEU A 12 -4.96 -10.25 -6.16
CA LEU A 12 -4.63 -8.90 -5.74
C LEU A 12 -4.21 -8.08 -6.97
N ALA A 13 -4.88 -6.97 -7.19
CA ALA A 13 -4.57 -6.03 -8.26
C ALA A 13 -4.19 -4.67 -7.65
N PRO A 14 -2.92 -4.25 -7.72
CA PRO A 14 -2.53 -2.91 -7.33
C PRO A 14 -3.21 -1.86 -8.22
N VAL A 15 -3.89 -0.90 -7.59
CA VAL A 15 -4.63 0.17 -8.30
C VAL A 15 -4.04 1.55 -8.08
N LEU A 16 -3.26 1.73 -7.02
CA LEU A 16 -2.63 3.00 -6.65
C LEU A 16 -1.29 2.71 -5.96
N CYS A 17 -0.31 3.59 -6.18
CA CYS A 17 0.97 3.60 -5.46
C CYS A 17 1.27 5.04 -5.05
N VAL A 18 1.75 5.22 -3.83
CA VAL A 18 2.16 6.53 -3.30
C VAL A 18 3.44 6.35 -2.50
N ASP A 19 4.39 7.28 -2.66
CA ASP A 19 5.47 7.51 -1.71
C ASP A 19 5.06 8.62 -0.75
N LYS A 20 5.27 8.38 0.54
CA LYS A 20 4.93 9.33 1.60
C LYS A 20 6.03 9.33 2.64
N LEU A 21 6.49 10.51 3.03
CA LEU A 21 7.34 10.71 4.18
C LEU A 21 6.51 10.56 5.47
N PRO A 22 7.13 10.16 6.60
CA PRO A 22 6.44 10.07 7.89
C PRO A 22 5.73 11.37 8.29
N ASP A 23 6.33 12.52 7.98
CA ASP A 23 5.76 13.84 8.31
C ASP A 23 4.57 14.23 7.40
N GLU A 24 4.42 13.60 6.23
CA GLU A 24 3.30 13.83 5.32
C GLU A 24 2.05 13.01 5.71
N VAL A 25 2.25 11.88 6.40
CA VAL A 25 1.18 10.96 6.83
C VAL A 25 1.42 10.58 8.28
N VAL A 26 1.13 11.52 9.17
CA VAL A 26 1.23 11.31 10.63
C VAL A 26 0.20 10.29 11.12
N GLU A 27 -0.97 10.24 10.48
CA GLU A 27 -2.09 9.36 10.81
C GLU A 27 -2.57 8.63 9.57
N PHE A 28 -2.92 7.34 9.71
CA PHE A 28 -3.38 6.53 8.58
C PHE A 28 -4.68 7.09 7.94
N SER A 29 -5.54 7.73 8.73
CA SER A 29 -6.75 8.39 8.24
C SER A 29 -6.47 9.50 7.23
N THR A 30 -5.32 10.16 7.31
CA THR A 30 -4.86 11.14 6.32
C THR A 30 -4.66 10.48 4.95
N LEU A 31 -4.06 9.28 4.92
CA LEU A 31 -3.87 8.50 3.70
C LEU A 31 -5.22 8.12 3.06
N VAL A 32 -6.17 7.67 3.90
CA VAL A 32 -7.52 7.30 3.45
C VAL A 32 -8.23 8.51 2.83
N ALA A 33 -8.25 9.64 3.53
CA ALA A 33 -8.90 10.87 3.05
C ALA A 33 -8.26 11.43 1.77
N GLU A 34 -6.95 11.27 1.59
CA GLU A 34 -6.28 11.63 0.33
C GLU A 34 -6.64 10.68 -0.80
N SER A 35 -6.69 9.37 -0.53
CA SER A 35 -7.01 8.36 -1.53
C SER A 35 -8.41 8.56 -2.13
N GLU A 36 -9.40 9.00 -1.33
CA GLU A 36 -10.75 9.30 -1.80
C GLU A 36 -10.78 10.37 -2.90
N LYS A 37 -9.84 11.32 -2.87
CA LYS A 37 -9.74 12.40 -3.86
C LYS A 37 -9.22 11.91 -5.22
N THR A 38 -8.66 10.72 -5.28
CA THR A 38 -8.17 10.11 -6.54
C THR A 38 -9.31 9.51 -7.37
N GLY A 39 -10.46 9.24 -6.74
CA GLY A 39 -11.58 8.52 -7.37
C GLY A 39 -11.31 7.03 -7.61
N ILE A 40 -10.19 6.50 -7.12
CA ILE A 40 -9.83 5.08 -7.20
C ILE A 40 -10.25 4.41 -5.89
N ASP A 41 -11.08 3.37 -6.00
CA ASP A 41 -11.45 2.54 -4.85
C ASP A 41 -10.41 1.44 -4.60
N TRP A 42 -10.20 1.09 -3.33
CA TRP A 42 -9.22 0.09 -2.89
C TRP A 42 -9.68 -0.59 -1.60
N ASP A 43 -9.35 -1.86 -1.39
CA ASP A 43 -9.78 -2.60 -0.19
C ASP A 43 -8.71 -2.70 0.89
N ILE A 44 -7.46 -2.92 0.47
CA ILE A 44 -6.31 -3.16 1.33
C ILE A 44 -5.13 -2.27 0.90
N ALA A 45 -4.46 -1.68 1.88
CA ALA A 45 -3.19 -0.99 1.69
C ALA A 45 -2.03 -1.91 2.08
N PHE A 46 -1.10 -2.12 1.15
CA PHE A 46 0.19 -2.76 1.43
C PHE A 46 1.22 -1.66 1.72
N VAL A 47 1.97 -1.80 2.81
CA VAL A 47 2.93 -0.79 3.28
C VAL A 47 4.30 -1.42 3.49
N SER A 48 5.34 -0.72 3.03
CA SER A 48 6.74 -1.00 3.29
C SER A 48 7.49 0.31 3.54
N ALA A 49 8.70 0.21 4.08
CA ALA A 49 9.55 1.38 4.34
C ALA A 49 10.80 1.32 3.48
N ILE A 50 11.20 2.49 2.95
CA ILE A 50 12.47 2.68 2.26
C ILE A 50 13.39 3.51 3.15
N ALA A 51 14.64 3.05 3.31
CA ALA A 51 15.62 3.78 4.10
C ALA A 51 16.14 4.99 3.31
N GLY A 52 16.31 6.11 4.02
CA GLY A 52 17.04 7.27 3.49
C GLY A 52 18.54 7.02 3.41
N ARG A 53 19.27 8.02 2.90
CA ARG A 53 20.75 7.99 2.83
C ARG A 53 21.32 8.99 3.82
N GLY A 54 21.99 8.47 4.86
CA GLY A 54 22.53 9.30 5.94
C GLY A 54 21.40 10.02 6.68
N SER A 55 21.43 11.36 6.68
CA SER A 55 20.42 12.19 7.34
C SER A 55 19.34 12.71 6.37
N PHE A 56 19.31 12.20 5.13
CA PHE A 56 18.36 12.63 4.11
C PHE A 56 17.30 11.55 3.86
N ALA A 57 16.04 11.96 3.92
CA ALA A 57 14.93 11.14 3.45
C ALA A 57 15.06 10.84 1.95
N PRO A 58 14.59 9.68 1.48
CA PRO A 58 14.57 9.39 0.06
C PRO A 58 13.61 10.33 -0.67
N ASN A 59 13.94 10.69 -1.89
CA ASN A 59 13.02 11.44 -2.77
C ASN A 59 12.15 10.50 -3.62
N SER A 60 11.19 11.05 -4.34
CA SER A 60 10.24 10.29 -5.17
C SER A 60 10.91 9.50 -6.30
N ASP A 61 12.02 9.98 -6.87
CA ASP A 61 12.79 9.24 -7.88
C ASP A 61 13.42 7.98 -7.26
N GLU A 62 13.96 8.09 -6.04
CA GLU A 62 14.49 6.95 -5.29
C GLU A 62 13.40 5.96 -4.87
N ALA A 63 12.17 6.43 -4.62
CA ALA A 63 11.02 5.59 -4.27
C ALA A 63 10.40 4.85 -5.47
N SER A 64 10.59 5.36 -6.68
CA SER A 64 9.94 4.86 -7.90
C SER A 64 10.26 3.38 -8.19
N GLN A 65 11.53 2.98 -8.12
CA GLN A 65 11.93 1.59 -8.35
C GLN A 65 11.43 0.63 -7.23
N PRO A 66 11.59 0.95 -5.93
CA PRO A 66 10.97 0.18 -4.85
C PRO A 66 9.46 -0.03 -5.00
N LEU A 67 8.71 1.03 -5.34
CA LEU A 67 7.25 0.94 -5.55
C LEU A 67 6.88 0.03 -6.72
N LYS A 68 7.64 0.09 -7.81
CA LYS A 68 7.47 -0.83 -8.94
C LYS A 68 7.69 -2.28 -8.53
N MET A 69 8.78 -2.57 -7.79
CA MET A 69 9.06 -3.92 -7.29
C MET A 69 7.98 -4.41 -6.33
N MET A 70 7.43 -3.53 -5.49
CA MET A 70 6.33 -3.85 -4.60
C MET A 70 5.07 -4.24 -5.38
N THR A 71 4.73 -3.49 -6.43
CA THR A 71 3.62 -3.79 -7.33
C THR A 71 3.76 -5.17 -7.97
N GLU A 72 4.94 -5.48 -8.51
CA GLU A 72 5.25 -6.79 -9.13
C GLU A 72 5.15 -7.94 -8.11
N LYS A 73 5.64 -7.74 -6.88
CA LYS A 73 5.52 -8.72 -5.79
C LYS A 73 4.07 -8.98 -5.41
N ILE A 74 3.26 -7.94 -5.26
CA ILE A 74 1.83 -8.08 -4.92
C ILE A 74 1.08 -8.82 -6.02
N GLN A 75 1.31 -8.49 -7.29
CA GLN A 75 0.72 -9.20 -8.43
C GLN A 75 1.14 -10.67 -8.48
N GLY A 76 2.38 -10.99 -8.06
CA GLY A 76 2.88 -12.35 -7.93
C GLY A 76 2.45 -13.09 -6.66
N GLY A 77 1.66 -12.47 -5.78
CA GLY A 77 1.23 -13.06 -4.50
C GLY A 77 2.31 -13.09 -3.40
N MET A 78 3.45 -12.45 -3.61
CA MET A 78 4.55 -12.36 -2.64
C MET A 78 4.32 -11.18 -1.69
N ILE A 79 3.38 -11.36 -0.75
CA ILE A 79 2.90 -10.29 0.14
C ILE A 79 3.39 -10.37 1.58
N ALA A 80 4.10 -11.45 1.95
CA ALA A 80 4.57 -11.69 3.31
C ALA A 80 5.56 -10.62 3.83
N ASP A 81 6.17 -9.85 2.94
CA ASP A 81 7.15 -8.80 3.27
C ASP A 81 6.48 -7.45 3.63
N PHE A 82 5.15 -7.34 3.57
CA PHE A 82 4.43 -6.08 3.70
C PHE A 82 3.51 -6.08 4.91
N LEU A 83 3.35 -4.89 5.51
CA LEU A 83 2.24 -4.66 6.43
C LEU A 83 0.98 -4.39 5.61
N THR A 84 -0.14 -4.93 6.08
CA THR A 84 -1.42 -4.90 5.38
C THR A 84 -2.48 -4.29 6.26
N PHE A 85 -3.13 -3.23 5.77
CA PHE A 85 -4.15 -2.48 6.49
C PHE A 85 -5.47 -2.44 5.71
N ASN A 86 -6.60 -2.54 6.41
CA ASN A 86 -7.90 -2.17 5.85
C ASN A 86 -8.10 -0.63 5.89
N LYS A 87 -9.21 -0.14 5.33
CA LYS A 87 -9.55 1.30 5.38
C LYS A 87 -9.74 1.87 6.80
N ALA A 88 -10.00 1.03 7.81
CA ALA A 88 -10.12 1.46 9.20
C ALA A 88 -8.74 1.61 9.88
N GLY A 89 -7.65 1.16 9.23
CA GLY A 89 -6.30 1.15 9.79
C GLY A 89 -6.00 -0.09 10.65
N ASP A 90 -6.86 -1.11 10.62
CA ASP A 90 -6.58 -2.38 11.30
C ASP A 90 -5.62 -3.23 10.48
N LEU A 91 -4.70 -3.91 11.17
CA LEU A 91 -3.86 -4.94 10.55
C LEU A 91 -4.71 -6.13 10.10
N VAL A 92 -4.56 -6.51 8.84
CA VAL A 92 -5.27 -7.65 8.24
C VAL A 92 -4.26 -8.72 7.86
N ALA A 93 -4.47 -9.96 8.30
CA ALA A 93 -3.71 -11.09 7.81
C ALA A 93 -4.38 -11.68 6.56
N LEU A 94 -3.61 -11.82 5.48
CA LEU A 94 -4.03 -12.48 4.24
C LEU A 94 -3.37 -13.87 4.23
N TYR A 95 -4.17 -14.94 4.22
CA TYR A 95 -3.74 -16.34 4.26
C TYR A 95 -4.06 -17.06 2.95
#